data_AF-A0A177PN50-F1
#
_entry.id   AF-A0A177PN50-F1
#
_cell.length_a   1.000
_cell.length_b   1.000
_cell.length_c   1.000
_cell.angle_alpha   90.00
_cell.angle_beta   90.00
_cell.angle_gamma   90.00
#
_symmetry.space_group_name_H-M   'P 1'
#
loop_
_entity.id
_entity.type
_entity.pdbx_description
1 polymer ?
#
loop_
_entity_poly.entity_id
_entity_poly.type
_entity_poly.pdbx_seq_one_letter_code
_entity_poly.pdbx_strand_id
1 'polypeptide(L)'
;MRAPRLAALCATLAALLYACGDTAPQQRTAVEVKRKDELPKWLTPIDRVDPAYWLAARKSGGGPVEEGRVARLQAALDIGGAHFLEAPRMLANRAAQLGDMLSEIGVAEDEAQSIESLARVAAATGSKQTFGDLCQHYFNLRKQGATRESALADLSERYSVQNRGQ
;
A
#
# COMPACT_ATOMS: atom_id res chain seq x y z
N MET A 1 -19.44 24.86 66.53
CA MET A 1 -18.67 23.61 66.77
C MET A 1 -18.47 22.90 65.44
N ARG A 2 -17.30 22.27 65.30
CA ARG A 2 -16.64 21.81 64.06
C ARG A 2 -17.51 20.99 63.10
N ALA A 3 -17.48 21.38 61.82
CA ALA A 3 -17.47 20.42 60.71
C ALA A 3 -16.82 21.06 59.47
N PRO A 4 -15.57 20.69 59.15
CA PRO A 4 -15.15 20.62 57.76
C PRO A 4 -14.47 19.27 57.53
N ARG A 5 -15.00 18.42 56.65
CA ARG A 5 -14.32 17.26 56.02
C ARG A 5 -15.34 16.45 55.21
N LEU A 6 -15.88 17.02 54.16
CA LEU A 6 -16.64 16.28 53.14
C LEU A 6 -16.72 17.11 51.86
N ALA A 7 -15.56 17.54 51.35
CA ALA A 7 -15.48 18.28 50.08
C ALA A 7 -14.16 18.02 49.35
N ALA A 8 -13.58 16.82 49.49
CA ALA A 8 -12.29 16.49 48.90
C ALA A 8 -12.27 15.08 48.28
N LEU A 9 -13.41 14.63 47.72
CA LEU A 9 -13.48 13.32 47.06
C LEU A 9 -14.35 13.33 45.79
N CYS A 10 -14.35 14.41 45.01
CA CYS A 10 -14.99 14.42 43.68
C CYS A 10 -14.16 15.10 42.58
N ALA A 11 -12.93 15.55 42.87
CA ALA A 11 -12.11 16.32 41.93
C ALA A 11 -10.90 15.56 41.36
N THR A 12 -10.88 14.22 41.45
CA THR A 12 -9.76 13.39 40.93
C THR A 12 -10.15 12.47 39.77
N LEU A 13 -11.40 12.49 39.30
CA LEU A 13 -11.89 11.63 38.21
C LEU A 13 -12.16 12.37 36.88
N ALA A 14 -11.68 13.61 36.72
CA ALA A 14 -11.91 14.43 35.54
C ALA A 14 -10.64 14.73 34.71
N ALA A 15 -9.50 14.12 35.04
CA ALA A 15 -8.21 14.37 34.36
C ALA A 15 -7.76 13.25 33.41
N LEU A 16 -8.54 12.16 33.25
CA LEU A 16 -8.14 11.00 32.44
C LEU A 16 -8.73 10.98 31.01
N LEU A 17 -9.39 12.06 30.58
CA LEU A 17 -9.98 12.18 29.22
C LEU A 17 -9.30 13.22 28.32
N TYR A 18 -8.10 13.69 28.70
CA TYR A 18 -7.30 14.62 27.88
C TYR A 18 -6.04 13.98 27.27
N ALA A 19 -6.10 12.69 26.94
CA ALA A 19 -5.11 12.03 26.09
C ALA A 19 -5.69 11.83 24.68
N CYS A 20 -6.16 12.92 24.08
CA CYS A 20 -6.54 12.96 22.68
C CYS A 20 -5.41 13.65 21.91
N GLY A 21 -4.81 12.88 21.00
CA GLY A 21 -4.26 13.42 19.77
C GLY A 21 -2.91 14.10 19.88
N ASP A 22 -1.85 13.31 20.01
CA ASP A 22 -0.58 13.69 19.39
C ASP A 22 0.08 12.43 18.80
N THR A 23 -0.50 11.92 17.72
CA THR A 23 0.23 11.05 16.81
C THR A 23 1.28 11.89 16.11
N ALA A 24 2.41 12.09 16.77
CA ALA A 24 3.64 12.51 16.11
C ALA A 24 3.87 11.57 14.92
N PRO A 25 4.21 12.09 13.73
CA PRO A 25 4.57 11.22 12.62
C PRO A 25 5.74 10.37 13.10
N GLN A 26 5.51 9.06 13.22
CA GLN A 26 6.54 8.12 13.62
C GLN A 26 7.69 8.30 12.65
N GLN A 27 8.77 8.90 13.15
CA GLN A 27 9.98 9.17 12.40
C GLN A 27 10.47 7.81 11.92
N ARG A 28 10.22 7.52 10.64
CA ARG A 28 10.66 6.28 10.01
C ARG A 28 12.16 6.31 10.07
N THR A 29 12.73 5.55 11.01
CA THR A 29 14.16 5.37 11.13
C THR A 29 14.66 4.98 9.75
N ALA A 30 15.55 5.78 9.17
CA ALA A 30 16.19 5.45 7.91
C ALA A 30 16.81 4.07 8.07
N VAL A 31 16.22 3.07 7.40
CA VAL A 31 16.71 1.70 7.45
C VAL A 31 18.03 1.71 6.69
N GLU A 32 19.12 1.52 7.43
CA GLU A 32 20.45 1.36 6.89
C GLU A 32 20.46 0.10 6.01
N VAL A 33 20.42 0.31 4.69
CA VAL A 33 20.49 -0.78 3.72
C VAL A 33 21.95 -1.23 3.66
N LYS A 34 22.29 -2.26 4.42
CA LYS A 34 23.54 -3.00 4.22
C LYS A 34 23.53 -3.56 2.79
N ARG A 35 24.43 -3.01 1.97
CA ARG A 35 24.94 -3.45 0.66
C ARG A 35 23.93 -4.01 -0.36
N LYS A 36 24.01 -3.39 -1.55
CA LYS A 36 23.46 -3.74 -2.87
C LYS A 36 23.33 -5.24 -3.22
N ASP A 37 24.10 -6.13 -2.59
CA ASP A 37 24.12 -7.58 -2.86
C ASP A 37 23.15 -8.41 -1.98
N GLU A 38 22.43 -7.78 -1.04
CA GLU A 38 21.63 -8.50 -0.02
C GLU A 38 20.10 -8.32 -0.15
N LEU A 39 19.59 -7.58 -1.14
CA LEU A 39 18.14 -7.42 -1.26
C LEU A 39 17.46 -8.75 -1.64
N PRO A 40 16.44 -9.19 -0.89
CA PRO A 40 15.81 -10.47 -1.16
C PRO A 40 15.03 -10.42 -2.47
N LYS A 41 14.96 -11.57 -3.17
CA LYS A 41 14.16 -11.71 -4.40
C LYS A 41 12.69 -11.37 -4.18
N TRP A 42 12.17 -11.65 -2.98
CA TRP A 42 10.81 -11.37 -2.55
C TRP A 42 10.83 -10.92 -1.10
N LEU A 43 9.97 -9.97 -0.73
CA LEU A 43 9.84 -9.58 0.68
C LEU A 43 9.04 -10.62 1.46
N THR A 44 9.65 -11.17 2.50
CA THR A 44 9.07 -12.09 3.48
C THR A 44 8.70 -11.34 4.78
N PRO A 45 7.90 -11.94 5.68
CA PRO A 45 7.53 -11.29 6.93
C PRO A 45 8.70 -10.92 7.86
N ILE A 46 9.86 -11.56 7.72
CA ILE A 46 11.04 -11.31 8.57
C ILE A 46 11.96 -10.23 8.02
N ASP A 47 11.77 -9.83 6.76
CA ASP A 47 12.60 -8.81 6.13
C ASP A 47 12.29 -7.44 6.71
N ARG A 48 13.35 -6.72 7.13
CA ARG A 48 13.26 -5.37 7.70
C ARG A 48 13.44 -4.26 6.67
N VAL A 49 13.31 -4.59 5.39
CA VAL A 49 13.47 -3.65 4.28
C VAL A 49 12.16 -2.90 4.04
N ASP A 50 12.24 -1.58 3.86
CA ASP A 50 11.09 -0.77 3.47
C ASP A 50 10.53 -1.24 2.10
N PRO A 51 9.22 -1.54 1.97
CA PRO A 51 8.66 -2.06 0.72
C PRO A 51 8.78 -1.12 -0.49
N ALA A 52 8.67 0.20 -0.27
CA ALA A 52 8.81 1.18 -1.35
C ALA A 52 10.25 1.26 -1.83
N TYR A 53 11.21 1.28 -0.89
CA TYR A 53 12.63 1.22 -1.21
C TYR A 53 12.98 -0.08 -1.96
N TRP A 54 12.53 -1.23 -1.47
CA TRP A 54 12.79 -2.52 -2.11
C TRP A 54 12.32 -2.53 -3.57
N LEU A 55 11.09 -2.05 -3.82
CA LEU A 55 10.52 -1.99 -5.16
C LEU A 55 11.26 -0.99 -6.06
N ALA A 56 11.82 0.08 -5.51
CA ALA A 56 12.71 1.00 -6.23
C ALA A 56 14.06 0.39 -6.57
N ALA A 57 14.73 -0.21 -5.59
CA ALA A 57 16.05 -0.78 -5.75
C ALA A 57 16.08 -1.92 -6.78
N ARG A 58 15.00 -2.70 -6.90
CA ARG A 58 14.86 -3.75 -7.93
C ARG A 58 15.06 -3.22 -9.35
N LYS A 59 14.49 -2.07 -9.67
CA LYS A 59 14.59 -1.47 -11.02
C LYS A 59 15.93 -0.78 -11.26
N SER A 60 16.60 -0.32 -10.20
CA SER A 60 17.91 0.30 -10.31
C SER A 60 19.03 -0.67 -10.71
N GLY A 61 18.82 -2.00 -10.65
CA GLY A 61 19.87 -2.98 -10.97
C GLY A 61 21.12 -2.81 -10.08
N GLY A 62 20.91 -2.29 -8.87
CA GLY A 62 21.95 -1.90 -7.93
C GLY A 62 22.71 -0.60 -8.27
N GLY A 63 22.24 0.19 -9.23
CA GLY A 63 22.55 1.63 -9.26
C GLY A 63 21.96 2.37 -8.05
N PRO A 64 22.26 3.68 -7.91
CA PRO A 64 21.60 4.51 -6.92
C PRO A 64 20.07 4.41 -6.98
N VAL A 65 19.43 4.54 -5.82
CA VAL A 65 17.97 4.55 -5.71
C VAL A 65 17.52 5.98 -5.57
N GLU A 66 16.74 6.45 -6.54
CA GLU A 66 16.22 7.81 -6.55
C GLU A 66 15.18 8.01 -5.43
N GLU A 67 15.42 8.98 -4.54
CA GLU A 67 14.53 9.26 -3.41
C GLU A 67 13.11 9.62 -3.86
N GLY A 68 12.97 10.37 -4.96
CA GLY A 68 11.69 10.71 -5.55
C GLY A 68 10.88 9.47 -5.98
N ARG A 69 11.56 8.42 -6.46
CA ARG A 69 10.90 7.15 -6.83
C ARG A 69 10.42 6.40 -5.58
N VAL A 70 11.22 6.39 -4.52
CA VAL A 70 10.83 5.79 -3.23
C VAL A 70 9.59 6.51 -2.67
N ALA A 71 9.59 7.84 -2.66
CA ALA A 71 8.45 8.63 -2.20
C ALA A 71 7.19 8.37 -3.04
N ARG A 72 7.33 8.27 -4.36
CA ARG A 72 6.21 7.98 -5.28
C ARG A 72 5.58 6.61 -5.03
N LEU A 73 6.41 5.59 -4.82
CA LEU A 73 5.97 4.24 -4.48
C LEU A 73 5.37 4.17 -3.09
N GLN A 74 5.93 4.89 -2.13
CA GLN A 74 5.39 4.97 -0.79
C GLN A 74 3.96 5.51 -0.82
N ALA A 75 3.73 6.62 -1.52
CA ALA A 75 2.39 7.19 -1.69
C ALA A 75 1.43 6.21 -2.38
N ALA A 76 1.88 5.49 -3.42
CA ALA A 76 1.06 4.50 -4.09
C ALA A 76 0.70 3.31 -3.17
N LEU A 77 1.65 2.82 -2.37
CA LEU A 77 1.40 1.76 -1.38
C LEU A 77 0.43 2.21 -0.28
N ASP A 78 0.51 3.47 0.16
CA ASP A 78 -0.41 4.04 1.14
C ASP A 78 -1.84 4.13 0.56
N ILE A 79 -1.98 4.57 -0.70
CA ILE A 79 -3.26 4.52 -1.44
C ILE A 79 -3.76 3.08 -1.53
N GLY A 80 -2.90 2.14 -1.91
CA GLY A 80 -3.25 0.72 -1.98
C GLY A 80 -3.74 0.16 -0.64
N GLY A 81 -3.08 0.53 0.47
CA GLY A 81 -3.45 0.08 1.82
C GLY A 81 -4.85 0.51 2.26
N ALA A 82 -5.39 1.59 1.69
CA ALA A 82 -6.77 2.02 1.94
C ALA A 82 -7.81 1.14 1.22
N HIS A 83 -7.46 0.54 0.09
CA HIS A 83 -8.40 -0.16 -0.80
C HIS A 83 -8.21 -1.68 -0.87
N PHE A 84 -7.08 -2.18 -0.41
CA PHE A 84 -6.75 -3.60 -0.46
C PHE A 84 -6.64 -4.25 0.91
N LEU A 85 -6.84 -5.57 0.94
CA LEU A 85 -6.68 -6.42 2.11
C LEU A 85 -5.20 -6.71 2.42
N GLU A 86 -4.33 -6.66 1.41
CA GLU A 86 -2.91 -6.92 1.56
C GLU A 86 -2.16 -5.83 2.34
N ALA A 87 -1.21 -6.27 3.17
CA ALA A 87 -0.25 -5.38 3.81
C ALA A 87 0.72 -4.77 2.77
N PRO A 88 1.36 -3.62 3.05
CA PRO A 88 2.26 -2.92 2.11
C PRO A 88 3.35 -3.82 1.49
N ARG A 89 3.91 -4.74 2.29
CA ARG A 89 4.88 -5.75 1.82
C ARG A 89 4.31 -6.65 0.71
N MET A 90 3.09 -7.12 0.91
CA MET A 90 2.40 -7.99 -0.06
C MET A 90 2.00 -7.20 -1.30
N LEU A 91 1.54 -5.95 -1.15
CA LEU A 91 1.29 -5.04 -2.27
C LEU A 91 2.54 -4.84 -3.13
N ALA A 92 3.69 -4.54 -2.51
CA ALA A 92 4.95 -4.37 -3.24
C ALA A 92 5.36 -5.64 -4.00
N ASN A 93 5.29 -6.81 -3.37
CA ASN A 93 5.57 -8.10 -4.04
C ASN A 93 4.65 -8.35 -5.24
N ARG A 94 3.34 -8.11 -5.08
CA ARG A 94 2.35 -8.31 -6.16
C ARG A 94 2.55 -7.32 -7.30
N ALA A 95 2.90 -6.08 -6.99
CA ALA A 95 3.22 -5.07 -8.01
C ALA A 95 4.48 -5.44 -8.79
N ALA A 96 5.54 -5.92 -8.11
CA ALA A 96 6.74 -6.45 -8.78
C ALA A 96 6.40 -7.64 -9.67
N GLN A 97 5.63 -8.60 -9.16
CA GLN A 97 5.19 -9.77 -9.93
C GLN A 97 4.39 -9.37 -11.17
N LEU A 98 3.47 -8.41 -11.05
CA LEU A 98 2.71 -7.89 -12.18
C LEU A 98 3.62 -7.24 -13.23
N GLY A 99 4.58 -6.42 -12.80
CA GLY A 99 5.56 -5.79 -13.70
C GLY A 99 6.40 -6.82 -14.45
N ASP A 100 6.83 -7.89 -13.76
CA ASP A 100 7.58 -8.99 -14.36
C ASP A 100 6.73 -9.72 -15.42
N MET A 101 5.49 -10.10 -15.09
CA MET A 101 4.56 -10.76 -16.02
C MET A 101 4.22 -9.89 -17.25
N LEU A 102 3.99 -8.59 -17.07
CA LEU A 102 3.76 -7.67 -18.18
C LEU A 102 5.00 -7.58 -19.09
N SER A 103 6.19 -7.56 -18.50
CA SER A 103 7.45 -7.51 -19.26
C SER A 103 7.64 -8.77 -20.12
N GLU A 104 7.21 -9.94 -19.65
CA GLU A 104 7.24 -11.20 -20.43
C GLU A 104 6.41 -11.14 -21.72
N ILE A 105 5.36 -10.30 -21.75
CA ILE A 105 4.54 -10.08 -22.95
C ILE A 105 4.93 -8.79 -23.70
N GLY A 106 6.10 -8.20 -23.41
CA GLY A 106 6.62 -7.02 -24.08
C GLY A 106 6.00 -5.70 -23.63
N VAL A 107 5.32 -5.66 -22.48
CA VAL A 107 4.67 -4.47 -21.92
C VAL A 107 5.43 -4.00 -20.68
N ALA A 108 5.90 -2.76 -20.70
CA ALA A 108 6.52 -2.13 -19.53
C ALA A 108 5.56 -1.13 -18.89
N GLU A 109 5.28 -1.31 -17.59
CA GLU A 109 4.44 -0.38 -16.81
C GLU A 109 5.10 -0.03 -15.48
N ASP A 110 4.83 1.19 -15.02
CA ASP A 110 5.29 1.68 -13.72
C ASP A 110 4.48 1.04 -12.57
N GLU A 111 5.16 0.58 -11.53
CA GLU A 111 4.50 -0.11 -10.42
C GLU A 111 3.64 0.84 -9.58
N ALA A 112 4.07 2.09 -9.37
CA ALA A 112 3.28 3.07 -8.63
C ALA A 112 1.96 3.37 -9.37
N GLN A 113 2.06 3.58 -10.69
CA GLN A 113 0.91 3.81 -11.55
C GLN A 113 -0.04 2.60 -11.56
N SER A 114 0.50 1.38 -11.58
CA SER A 114 -0.30 0.15 -11.55
C SER A 114 -1.04 -0.03 -10.23
N ILE A 115 -0.38 0.19 -9.09
CA ILE A 115 -1.02 0.14 -7.77
C ILE A 115 -2.19 1.14 -7.71
N GLU A 116 -1.96 2.38 -8.13
CA GLU A 116 -2.99 3.42 -8.08
C GLU A 116 -4.16 3.19 -9.02
N SER A 117 -3.89 2.76 -10.25
CA SER A 117 -4.97 2.48 -11.20
C SER A 117 -5.86 1.33 -10.73
N LEU A 118 -5.27 0.28 -10.16
CA LEU A 118 -6.04 -0.82 -9.62
C LEU A 118 -6.73 -0.43 -8.30
N ALA A 119 -6.13 0.45 -7.48
CA ALA A 119 -6.79 1.00 -6.29
C ALA A 119 -8.06 1.80 -6.66
N ARG A 120 -8.04 2.55 -7.77
CA ARG A 120 -9.24 3.23 -8.29
C ARG A 120 -10.34 2.25 -8.70
N VAL A 121 -9.98 1.12 -9.33
CA VAL A 121 -10.94 0.05 -9.63
C VAL A 121 -11.55 -0.51 -8.34
N ALA A 122 -10.71 -0.82 -7.35
CA ALA A 122 -11.17 -1.36 -6.07
C ALA A 122 -12.07 -0.38 -5.31
N ALA A 123 -11.77 0.92 -5.34
CA ALA A 123 -12.56 1.96 -4.68
C ALA A 123 -14.03 2.01 -5.16
N ALA A 124 -14.30 1.66 -6.43
CA ALA A 124 -15.65 1.65 -6.98
C ALA A 124 -16.57 0.55 -6.39
N THR A 125 -15.98 -0.44 -5.71
CA THR A 125 -16.72 -1.58 -5.13
C THR A 125 -17.37 -1.27 -3.78
N GLY A 126 -16.99 -0.18 -3.11
CA GLY A 126 -17.45 0.14 -1.75
C GLY A 126 -16.85 -0.73 -0.64
N SER A 127 -16.02 -1.73 -0.96
CA SER A 127 -15.36 -2.62 0.00
C SER A 127 -13.89 -2.85 -0.37
N LYS A 128 -13.09 -3.34 0.58
CA LYS A 128 -11.70 -3.71 0.28
C LYS A 128 -11.65 -4.93 -0.63
N GLN A 129 -10.77 -4.88 -1.62
CA GLN A 129 -10.54 -5.97 -2.57
C GLN A 129 -9.21 -6.69 -2.31
N THR A 130 -8.99 -7.82 -2.97
CA THR A 130 -7.68 -8.47 -3.03
C THR A 130 -6.88 -7.91 -4.20
N PHE A 131 -5.74 -7.27 -3.94
CA PHE A 131 -4.87 -6.72 -4.98
C PHE A 131 -4.35 -7.80 -5.93
N GLY A 132 -3.99 -8.97 -5.40
CA GLY A 132 -3.53 -10.11 -6.21
C GLY A 132 -4.54 -10.53 -7.29
N ASP A 133 -5.83 -10.56 -6.96
CA ASP A 133 -6.90 -10.93 -7.91
C ASP A 133 -7.06 -9.86 -9.00
N LEU A 134 -7.05 -8.58 -8.63
CA LEU A 134 -7.06 -7.48 -9.59
C LEU A 134 -5.84 -7.51 -10.52
N CYS A 135 -4.64 -7.76 -9.99
CA CYS A 135 -3.43 -7.93 -10.80
C CYS A 135 -3.59 -9.07 -11.81
N GLN A 136 -4.13 -10.21 -11.39
CA GLN A 136 -4.32 -11.37 -12.27
C GLN A 136 -5.34 -11.08 -13.37
N HIS A 137 -6.48 -10.46 -13.03
CA HIS A 137 -7.50 -10.09 -14.01
C HIS A 137 -6.96 -9.06 -15.01
N TYR A 138 -6.23 -8.05 -14.52
CA TYR A 138 -5.58 -7.05 -15.35
C TYR A 138 -4.57 -7.69 -16.32
N PHE A 139 -3.67 -8.54 -15.80
CA PHE A 139 -2.68 -9.22 -16.64
C PHE A 139 -3.33 -10.09 -17.72
N ASN A 140 -4.40 -10.82 -17.39
CA ASN A 140 -5.11 -11.64 -18.37
C ASN A 140 -5.68 -10.81 -19.53
N LEU A 141 -6.23 -9.63 -19.26
CA LEU A 141 -6.69 -8.69 -20.28
C LEU A 141 -5.52 -8.19 -21.14
N ARG A 142 -4.41 -7.80 -20.50
CA ARG A 142 -3.21 -7.33 -21.21
C ARG A 142 -2.61 -8.41 -22.11
N LYS A 143 -2.56 -9.66 -21.64
CA LYS A 143 -2.13 -10.83 -22.41
C LYS A 143 -3.02 -11.12 -23.62
N GLN A 144 -4.30 -10.74 -23.56
CA GLN A 144 -5.25 -10.85 -24.68
C GLN A 144 -5.15 -9.68 -25.68
N GLY A 145 -4.20 -8.76 -25.48
CA GLY A 145 -3.98 -7.63 -26.38
C GLY A 145 -4.78 -6.36 -26.01
N ALA A 146 -5.46 -6.34 -24.86
CA ALA A 146 -6.09 -5.10 -24.37
C ALA A 146 -5.03 -4.02 -24.11
N THR A 147 -5.38 -2.75 -24.33
CA THR A 147 -4.56 -1.63 -23.89
C THR A 147 -4.72 -1.43 -22.38
N ARG A 148 -3.91 -0.55 -21.79
CA ARG A 148 -4.03 -0.21 -20.37
C ARG A 148 -5.41 0.36 -20.06
N GLU A 149 -5.85 1.28 -20.91
CA GLU A 149 -7.10 2.01 -20.77
C GLU A 149 -8.29 1.05 -20.92
N SER A 150 -8.30 0.20 -21.95
CA SER A 150 -9.41 -0.74 -22.15
C SER A 150 -9.46 -1.82 -21.06
N ALA A 151 -8.30 -2.32 -20.60
CA ALA A 151 -8.25 -3.26 -19.49
C ALA A 151 -8.77 -2.64 -18.17
N LEU A 152 -8.38 -1.40 -17.85
CA LEU A 152 -8.85 -0.73 -16.64
C LEU A 152 -10.34 -0.36 -16.72
N ALA A 153 -10.84 0.02 -17.90
CA ALA A 153 -12.26 0.28 -18.11
C ALA A 153 -13.10 -0.99 -17.92
N ASP A 154 -12.69 -2.11 -18.52
CA ASP A 154 -13.34 -3.41 -18.37
C ASP A 154 -13.35 -3.88 -16.90
N LEU A 155 -12.22 -3.74 -16.19
CA LEU A 155 -12.18 -4.03 -14.75
C LEU A 155 -13.12 -3.11 -13.95
N SER A 156 -13.12 -1.80 -14.23
CA SER A 156 -13.99 -0.86 -13.53
C SER A 156 -15.46 -1.20 -13.71
N GLU A 157 -15.87 -1.59 -14.92
CA GLU A 157 -17.23 -2.05 -15.20
C GLU A 157 -17.57 -3.30 -14.38
N ARG A 158 -16.75 -4.36 -14.48
CA ARG A 158 -16.97 -5.64 -13.78
C ARG A 158 -17.08 -5.47 -12.27
N TYR A 159 -16.18 -4.70 -11.67
CA TYR A 159 -16.12 -4.50 -10.21
C TYR A 159 -17.20 -3.51 -9.72
N SER A 160 -17.63 -2.54 -10.54
CA SER A 160 -18.75 -1.66 -10.18
C SER A 160 -20.11 -2.39 -10.11
N VAL A 161 -20.29 -3.44 -10.92
CA VAL A 161 -21.52 -4.25 -10.92
C VAL A 161 -21.62 -5.09 -9.65
N GLN A 162 -20.50 -5.56 -9.10
CA GLN A 162 -20.49 -6.34 -7.85
C GLN A 162 -21.04 -5.56 -6.65
N ASN A 163 -20.87 -4.24 -6.63
CA ASN A 163 -21.43 -3.35 -5.60
C ASN A 163 -22.97 -3.27 -5.67
N ARG A 164 -23.58 -3.46 -6.84
CA ARG A 164 -25.05 -3.32 -7.03
C ARG A 164 -25.84 -4.58 -6.67
N GLY A 165 -25.17 -5.70 -6.43
CA GLY A 165 -25.81 -6.98 -6.09
C GLY A 165 -25.81 -7.31 -4.59
N GLN A 166 -25.30 -6.41 -3.75
CA GLN A 166 -25.26 -6.54 -2.28
C GLN A 166 -26.26 -5.60 -1.61
#